data_AF-A0A952EU44-F1
#
_entry.id   AF-A0A952EU44-F1
#
_cell.length_a   1.000
_cell.length_b   1.000
_cell.length_c   1.000
_cell.angle_alpha   90.00
_cell.angle_beta   90.00
_cell.angle_gamma   90.00
#
_symmetry.space_group_name_H-M   'P 1'
#
loop_
_entity.id
_entity.type
_entity.pdbx_description
1 polymer ?
#
loop_
_entity_poly.entity_id
_entity_poly.type
_entity_poly.pdbx_seq_one_letter_code
_entity_poly.pdbx_strand_id
1 'polypeptide(L)'
;VRYQTPLALFADLRAMGATNVLIERRKMPLRRKTLLRALEIYAENYSDSDGRIRATFECLWVSGWTPHESQQKPLEPGSAKTRLADALNTKEGILE
;
A
#
# COMPACT_ATOMS: atom_id res chain seq x y z
N VAL A 1 -3.45 -4.37 -14.44
CA VAL A 1 -3.83 -3.11 -15.14
C VAL A 1 -3.43 -3.21 -16.61
N ARG A 2 -4.14 -2.57 -17.54
CA ARG A 2 -3.86 -2.68 -19.00
C ARG A 2 -3.67 -1.32 -19.66
N TYR A 3 -2.56 -1.16 -20.38
CA TYR A 3 -2.14 0.09 -21.02
C TYR A 3 -2.19 -0.01 -22.54
N GLN A 4 -2.46 1.12 -23.21
CA GLN A 4 -2.43 1.17 -24.68
C GLN A 4 -1.00 1.05 -25.23
N THR A 5 -0.02 1.60 -24.53
CA THR A 5 1.40 1.56 -24.92
C THR A 5 2.29 1.44 -23.67
N PRO A 6 3.53 0.95 -23.81
CA PRO A 6 4.47 0.94 -22.68
C PRO A 6 4.82 2.35 -22.19
N LEU A 7 4.73 3.37 -23.06
CA LEU A 7 4.93 4.76 -22.67
C LEU A 7 3.88 5.27 -21.67
N ALA A 8 2.62 4.83 -21.81
CA ALA A 8 1.57 5.16 -20.85
C ALA A 8 1.85 4.54 -19.47
N LEU A 9 2.31 3.29 -19.43
CA LEU A 9 2.77 2.65 -18.20
C LEU A 9 3.91 3.43 -17.54
N PHE A 10 4.90 3.87 -18.32
CA PHE A 10 6.04 4.61 -17.79
C PHE A 10 5.65 6.00 -17.25
N ALA A 11 4.64 6.64 -17.83
CA ALA A 11 4.10 7.89 -17.32
C ALA A 11 3.47 7.70 -15.93
N ASP A 12 2.66 6.64 -15.76
CA ASP A 12 2.06 6.30 -14.47
C ASP A 12 3.11 5.94 -13.43
N LEU A 13 4.10 5.10 -13.76
CA LEU A 13 5.19 4.76 -12.86
C LEU A 13 5.94 6.01 -12.36
N ARG A 14 6.13 7.00 -13.24
CA ARG A 14 6.73 8.28 -12.86
C ARG A 14 5.82 9.06 -11.91
N ALA A 15 4.53 9.12 -12.19
CA ALA A 15 3.56 9.78 -11.30
C ALA A 15 3.45 9.10 -9.93
N MET A 16 3.63 7.77 -9.88
CA MET A 16 3.70 6.97 -8.65
C MET A 16 5.02 7.15 -7.87
N GLY A 17 5.96 7.99 -8.35
CA GLY A 17 7.24 8.23 -7.68
C GLY A 17 8.30 7.15 -7.93
N ALA A 18 8.06 6.19 -8.82
CA ALA A 18 8.99 5.09 -9.11
C ALA A 18 10.32 5.55 -9.75
N THR A 19 10.49 6.84 -10.05
CA THR A 19 11.77 7.41 -10.50
C THR A 19 12.79 7.62 -9.38
N ASN A 20 12.37 7.63 -8.11
CA ASN A 20 13.21 7.95 -6.95
C ASN A 20 13.86 6.71 -6.28
N VAL A 21 13.40 5.51 -6.63
CA VAL A 21 13.73 4.28 -5.90
C VAL A 21 15.19 3.82 -6.12
N LEU A 22 15.84 4.28 -7.19
CA LEU A 22 17.14 3.76 -7.61
C LEU A 22 18.28 4.73 -7.27
N ILE A 23 18.99 4.48 -6.17
CA ILE A 23 20.20 5.22 -5.75
C ILE A 23 21.26 5.19 -6.85
N GLU A 24 21.44 4.03 -7.49
CA GLU A 24 22.42 3.82 -8.56
C GLU A 24 21.89 4.15 -9.97
N ARG A 25 20.77 4.89 -10.06
CA ARG A 25 20.22 5.22 -11.38
C ARG A 25 21.21 6.04 -12.21
N ARG A 26 21.28 5.71 -13.49
CA ARG A 26 21.93 6.57 -14.47
C ARG A 26 21.18 7.91 -14.54
N LYS A 27 21.86 9.01 -14.24
CA LYS A 27 21.28 10.38 -14.28
C LYS A 27 21.18 10.97 -15.71
N MET A 28 21.72 10.27 -16.70
CA MET A 28 21.68 10.70 -18.12
C MET A 28 20.50 10.07 -18.85
N PRO A 29 19.82 10.82 -19.74
CA PRO A 29 18.72 10.29 -20.53
C PRO A 29 19.21 9.18 -21.48
N LEU A 30 18.30 8.24 -21.80
CA LEU A 30 18.56 7.21 -22.79
C LEU A 30 18.67 7.82 -24.19
N ARG A 31 19.53 7.21 -25.02
CA ARG A 31 19.53 7.51 -26.46
C ARG A 31 18.18 7.09 -27.06
N ARG A 32 17.65 7.88 -27.99
CA ARG A 32 16.35 7.61 -28.65
C ARG A 32 16.26 6.19 -29.20
N LYS A 33 17.29 5.73 -29.93
CA LYS A 33 17.35 4.37 -30.50
C LYS A 33 17.22 3.28 -29.43
N THR A 34 17.90 3.45 -28.30
CA THR A 34 17.85 2.50 -27.17
C THR A 34 16.47 2.46 -26.56
N LEU A 35 15.85 3.62 -26.32
CA LEU A 35 14.49 3.69 -25.78
C LEU A 35 13.50 3.00 -26.71
N LEU A 36 13.52 3.30 -28.01
CA LEU A 36 12.61 2.68 -28.99
C LEU A 36 12.76 1.16 -29.03
N ARG A 37 13.98 0.64 -29.06
CA ARG A 37 14.20 -0.81 -29.05
C ARG A 37 13.71 -1.47 -27.75
N ALA A 38 13.87 -0.80 -26.61
CA ALA A 38 13.36 -1.30 -25.33
C ALA A 38 11.81 -1.35 -25.33
N LEU A 39 11.15 -0.35 -25.90
CA LEU A 39 9.69 -0.33 -26.03
C LEU A 39 9.17 -1.45 -26.94
N GLU A 40 9.85 -1.72 -28.06
CA GLU A 40 9.53 -2.84 -28.97
C GLU A 40 9.62 -4.18 -28.23
N ILE A 41 10.77 -4.46 -27.60
CA ILE A 41 10.99 -5.71 -26.85
C ILE A 41 9.94 -5.88 -25.74
N TYR A 42 9.59 -4.78 -25.06
CA TYR A 42 8.57 -4.83 -24.01
C TYR A 42 7.19 -5.15 -24.58
N ALA A 43 6.83 -4.58 -25.73
CA ALA A 43 5.58 -4.90 -26.40
C ALA A 43 5.56 -6.34 -26.92
N GLU A 44 6.64 -6.83 -27.53
CA GLU A 44 6.78 -8.22 -28.00
C GLU A 44 6.53 -9.23 -26.86
N ASN A 45 7.04 -8.95 -25.66
CA ASN A 45 7.00 -9.90 -24.55
C ASN A 45 5.73 -9.81 -23.68
N TYR A 46 5.06 -8.65 -23.63
CA TYR A 46 4.03 -8.36 -22.62
C TYR A 46 2.71 -7.81 -23.20
N SER A 47 2.53 -7.84 -24.52
CA SER A 47 1.24 -7.52 -25.13
C SER A 47 0.29 -8.72 -25.07
N ASP A 48 -0.97 -8.44 -24.77
CA ASP A 48 -2.07 -9.40 -24.97
C ASP A 48 -2.44 -9.45 -26.47
N SER A 49 -3.36 -10.36 -26.84
CA SER A 49 -3.80 -10.58 -28.23
C SER A 49 -4.45 -9.36 -28.91
N ASP A 50 -4.93 -8.38 -28.14
CA ASP A 50 -5.50 -7.12 -28.65
C ASP A 50 -4.45 -5.99 -28.75
N GLY A 51 -3.16 -6.30 -28.52
CA GLY A 51 -2.05 -5.36 -28.61
C GLY A 51 -1.88 -4.45 -27.39
N ARG A 52 -2.67 -4.62 -26.33
CA ARG A 52 -2.50 -3.83 -25.08
C ARG A 52 -1.49 -4.48 -24.15
N ILE A 53 -0.78 -3.64 -23.42
CA ILE A 53 0.24 -4.05 -22.46
C ILE A 53 -0.39 -4.42 -21.13
N ARG A 54 -0.11 -5.62 -20.63
CA ARG A 54 -0.53 -6.06 -19.30
C ARG A 54 0.57 -5.76 -18.27
N ALA A 55 0.22 -4.99 -17.25
CA ALA A 55 1.09 -4.71 -16.11
C ALA A 55 0.49 -5.27 -14.82
N THR A 56 1.34 -5.92 -14.03
CA THR A 56 1.02 -6.44 -12.69
C THR A 56 1.73 -5.58 -11.65
N PHE A 57 0.99 -5.18 -10.62
CA PHE A 57 1.51 -4.39 -9.50
C PHE A 57 1.25 -5.15 -8.22
N GLU A 58 2.27 -5.25 -7.39
CA GLU A 58 2.18 -5.79 -6.04
C GLU A 58 2.38 -4.63 -5.06
N CYS A 59 1.37 -4.38 -4.24
CA CYS A 59 1.39 -3.32 -3.25
C CYS A 59 1.40 -3.91 -1.85
N LEU A 60 2.48 -3.67 -1.12
CA LEU A 60 2.62 -4.03 0.29
C LEU A 60 2.17 -2.82 1.12
N TRP A 61 1.16 -3.01 1.98
CA TRP A 61 0.80 -2.00 2.97
C TRP A 61 1.13 -2.53 4.37
N VAL A 62 1.57 -1.62 5.25
CA VAL A 62 1.71 -1.90 6.68
C VAL A 62 1.08 -0.74 7.43
N SER A 63 0.20 -1.07 8.37
CA SER A 63 -0.38 -0.11 9.32
C SER A 63 0.06 -0.51 10.71
N GLY A 64 0.64 0.44 11.45
CA GLY A 64 1.01 0.26 12.85
C GLY A 64 0.44 1.39 13.69
N TRP A 65 0.10 1.10 14.94
CA TRP A 65 -0.21 2.10 15.95
C TRP A 65 0.57 1.78 17.22
N THR A 66 0.84 2.83 18.00
CA THR A 66 1.43 2.75 19.33
C THR A 66 0.48 3.45 20.30
N PRO A 67 0.23 2.90 21.50
CA PRO A 67 -0.52 3.59 22.54
C PRO A 67 0.12 4.94 22.87
N HIS A 68 -0.70 5.97 23.03
CA HIS A 68 -0.22 7.27 23.51
C HIS A 68 0.14 7.18 25.01
N GLU A 69 1.09 7.97 25.50
CA GLU A 69 1.47 7.95 26.91
C GLU A 69 0.30 8.31 27.84
N SER A 70 -0.61 9.16 27.36
CA SER A 70 -1.84 9.52 28.08
C SER A 70 -2.97 8.49 27.95
N GLN A 71 -2.73 7.34 27.30
CA GLN A 71 -3.70 6.26 27.26
C GLN A 71 -4.01 5.82 28.68
N GLN A 72 -5.29 5.86 29.06
CA GLN A 72 -5.71 5.41 30.38
C GLN A 72 -5.31 3.94 30.57
N LYS A 73 -4.49 3.68 31.59
CA LYS A 73 -4.14 2.32 31.99
C LYS A 73 -5.32 1.72 32.76
N PRO A 74 -5.63 0.43 32.57
CA PRO A 74 -6.61 -0.24 33.42
C PRO A 74 -6.14 -0.16 34.87
N LEU A 75 -7.11 0.03 35.79
CA LEU A 75 -6.85 -0.02 37.22
C LEU A 75 -6.52 -1.46 37.66
N GLU A 76 -5.91 -1.60 38.83
CA GLU A 76 -5.61 -2.91 39.40
C GLU A 76 -6.91 -3.73 39.60
N PRO A 77 -6.90 -5.04 39.29
CA PRO A 77 -8.06 -5.90 39.55
C PRO A 77 -8.52 -5.80 41.01
N GLY A 78 -9.83 -5.62 41.23
CA GLY A 78 -10.40 -5.47 42.58
C GLY A 78 -10.42 -4.04 43.14
N SER A 79 -9.87 -3.05 42.44
CA SER A 79 -9.85 -1.63 42.89
C SER A 79 -11.11 -0.82 42.52
N ALA A 80 -12.16 -1.48 42.02
CA ALA A 80 -13.39 -0.82 41.60
C ALA A 80 -14.10 -0.15 42.79
N LYS A 81 -14.31 1.16 42.71
CA LYS A 81 -15.05 1.94 43.74
C LYS A 81 -16.57 1.93 43.53
N THR A 82 -17.00 1.69 42.30
CA THR A 82 -18.41 1.71 41.89
C THR A 82 -18.69 0.47 41.06
N ARG A 83 -19.86 -0.13 41.25
CA ARG A 83 -20.28 -1.29 40.46
C ARG A 83 -20.69 -0.85 39.07
N LEU A 84 -20.29 -1.62 38.06
CA LEU A 84 -20.63 -1.34 36.66
C LEU A 84 -22.14 -1.49 36.41
N ALA A 85 -22.79 -2.45 37.08
CA ALA A 85 -24.23 -2.68 37.03
C ALA A 85 -25.06 -1.45 37.42
N ASP A 86 -24.60 -0.72 38.44
CA ASP A 86 -25.25 0.53 38.88
C ASP A 86 -25.13 1.63 37.81
N ALA A 87 -23.97 1.73 37.15
CA ALA A 87 -23.74 2.70 36.07
C ALA A 87 -24.51 2.37 34.78
N LEU A 88 -24.72 1.08 34.50
CA LEU A 88 -25.42 0.59 33.31
C LEU A 88 -26.92 0.28 33.57
N ASN A 89 -27.42 0.58 34.77
CA ASN A 89 -28.79 0.30 35.22
C ASN A 89 -29.27 -1.13 34.88
N THR A 90 -28.39 -2.11 35.07
CA THR A 90 -28.62 -3.52 34.70
C THR A 90 -28.39 -4.42 35.91
N LYS A 91 -29.17 -5.50 36.07
CA LYS A 91 -28.95 -6.48 37.14
C LYS A 91 -27.78 -7.41 36.79
N GLU A 92 -26.86 -7.63 37.73
CA GLU A 92 -25.80 -8.63 37.58
C GLU A 92 -26.41 -10.03 37.52
N GLY A 93 -26.06 -10.79 36.48
CA GLY A 93 -26.43 -12.19 36.32
C GLY A 93 -25.19 -13.07 36.41
N ILE A 94 -25.35 -14.27 36.94
CA ILE A 94 -24.33 -15.32 36.82
C ILE A 94 -24.37 -15.79 35.36
N LEU A 95 -23.23 -15.74 34.68
CA LEU A 95 -23.06 -16.44 33.41
C LEU A 95 -22.97 -17.93 33.76
N GLU A 96 -24.06 -18.67 33.50
CA GLU A 96 -24.04 -20.15 33.50
C GLU A 96 -23.29 -20.69 32.27
#